data_AF-K0RRQ3-F1
#
_entry.id   AF-K0RRQ3-F1
#
_cell.length_a   1.000
_cell.length_b   1.000
_cell.length_c   1.000
_cell.angle_alpha   90.00
_cell.angle_beta   90.00
_cell.angle_gamma   90.00
#
_symmetry.space_group_name_H-M   'P 1'
#
loop_
_entity.id
_entity.type
_entity.pdbx_description
1 polymer ?
#
loop_
_entity_poly.entity_id
_entity_poly.type
_entity_poly.pdbx_seq_one_letter_code
_entity_poly.pdbx_strand_id
1 'polypeptide(L)'
;MSEAEENPVVFFDITLGGSKKGRIEILLRADIVPRTAENFRCLCTGEKGVGRSGKLLHYKGCSFHRVIPGFMAQGGDFTRG
;
A
#
# COMPACT_ATOMS: atom_id res chain seq x y z
N MET A 1 -3.54 15.56 28.40
CA MET A 1 -3.95 14.25 27.84
C MET A 1 -3.87 14.40 26.34
N SER A 2 -2.76 14.03 25.71
CA SER A 2 -2.65 14.06 24.25
C SER A 2 -3.45 12.87 23.71
N GLU A 3 -4.43 13.14 22.84
CA GLU A 3 -5.11 12.11 22.07
C GLU A 3 -4.05 11.21 21.42
N ALA A 4 -4.10 9.91 21.70
CA ALA A 4 -3.32 8.96 20.93
C ALA A 4 -3.89 9.03 19.52
N GLU A 5 -3.14 9.61 18.57
CA GLU A 5 -3.57 9.61 17.17
C GLU A 5 -3.88 8.18 16.76
N GLU A 6 -5.12 7.94 16.36
CA GLU A 6 -5.59 6.61 16.01
C GLU A 6 -4.81 6.12 14.78
N ASN A 7 -4.37 4.87 14.82
CA ASN A 7 -3.54 4.30 13.78
C ASN A 7 -4.24 4.37 12.41
N PRO A 8 -3.61 4.89 11.35
CA PRO A 8 -4.25 5.04 10.05
C PRO A 8 -4.69 3.70 9.46
N VAL A 9 -5.87 3.67 8.85
CA VAL A 9 -6.34 2.54 8.04
C VAL A 9 -6.29 2.92 6.57
N VAL A 10 -5.69 2.06 5.76
CA VAL A 10 -5.66 2.18 4.30
C VAL A 10 -6.29 0.95 3.65
N PHE A 11 -6.52 0.98 2.34
CA PHE A 11 -7.12 -0.16 1.66
C PHE A 11 -6.56 -0.40 0.25
N PHE A 12 -6.71 -1.64 -0.21
CA PHE A 12 -6.54 -2.04 -1.61
C PHE A 12 -7.80 -2.70 -2.13
N ASP A 13 -8.29 -2.22 -3.28
CA ASP A 13 -9.29 -2.92 -4.06
C ASP A 13 -8.60 -3.88 -5.03
N ILE A 14 -8.85 -5.18 -4.88
CA ILE A 14 -8.14 -6.24 -5.60
C ILE A 14 -8.93 -6.69 -6.82
N THR A 15 -8.25 -6.80 -7.96
CA THR A 15 -8.75 -7.46 -9.16
C THR A 15 -7.92 -8.71 -9.47
N LEU A 16 -8.57 -9.74 -10.00
CA LEU A 16 -7.91 -10.96 -10.49
C LEU A 16 -8.50 -11.29 -11.85
N GLY A 17 -7.66 -11.32 -12.89
CA GLY A 17 -8.12 -11.46 -14.28
C GLY A 17 -9.09 -10.34 -14.69
N GLY A 18 -8.88 -9.11 -14.20
CA GLY A 18 -9.77 -7.96 -14.45
C GLY A 18 -11.07 -7.96 -13.64
N SER A 19 -11.39 -9.03 -12.92
CA SER A 19 -12.60 -9.13 -12.10
C SER A 19 -12.33 -8.65 -10.67
N LYS A 20 -13.19 -7.78 -10.13
CA LYS A 20 -13.10 -7.35 -8.71
C LYS A 20 -13.29 -8.54 -7.78
N LYS A 21 -12.38 -8.72 -6.81
CA LYS A 21 -12.42 -9.83 -5.83
C LYS A 21 -12.72 -9.38 -4.41
N GLY A 22 -12.46 -8.11 -4.08
CA GLY A 22 -12.80 -7.55 -2.78
C GLY A 22 -11.83 -6.45 -2.37
N ARG A 23 -11.97 -6.04 -1.12
CA ARG A 23 -11.15 -5.01 -0.48
C ARG A 23 -10.33 -5.63 0.65
N ILE A 24 -9.05 -5.28 0.70
CA ILE A 24 -8.18 -5.53 1.85
C ILE A 24 -8.05 -4.22 2.61
N GLU A 25 -8.39 -4.21 3.90
CA GLU A 25 -8.15 -3.09 4.80
C GLU A 25 -6.94 -3.37 5.67
N ILE A 26 -6.07 -2.37 5.85
CA ILE A 26 -4.76 -2.51 6.48
C ILE A 26 -4.62 -1.42 7.52
N LEU A 27 -4.54 -1.81 8.79
CA LEU A 27 -4.16 -0.92 9.89
C LEU A 27 -2.64 -0.72 9.89
N LEU A 28 -2.19 0.53 9.86
CA LEU A 28 -0.77 0.88 9.92
C LEU A 28 -0.39 1.25 11.35
N ARG A 29 0.61 0.57 11.91
CA ARG A 29 1.14 0.82 13.27
C ARG A 29 2.00 2.09 13.31
N ALA A 30 1.39 3.25 13.04
CA ALA A 30 2.05 4.55 13.10
C ALA A 30 2.52 4.91 14.52
N ASP A 31 1.81 4.39 15.54
CA ASP A 31 2.20 4.45 16.94
C ASP A 31 3.59 3.86 17.22
N ILE A 32 3.99 2.82 16.48
CA ILE A 32 5.28 2.12 16.66
C ILE A 32 6.29 2.51 15.59
N VAL A 33 5.87 2.60 14.32
CA VAL A 33 6.74 2.82 13.15
C VAL A 33 6.24 3.98 12.28
N PRO A 34 6.23 5.21 12.79
CA PRO A 34 5.55 6.35 12.16
C PRO A 34 6.06 6.64 10.74
N ARG A 35 7.38 6.56 10.51
CA ARG A 35 7.97 6.82 9.20
C ARG A 35 7.60 5.76 8.16
N THR A 36 7.54 4.50 8.56
CA THR A 36 7.19 3.39 7.66
C THR A 36 5.70 3.41 7.34
N ALA A 37 4.86 3.63 8.36
CA ALA A 37 3.43 3.80 8.20
C ALA A 37 3.11 4.95 7.25
N GLU A 38 3.73 6.11 7.44
CA GLU A 38 3.48 7.29 6.60
C GLU A 38 3.92 7.07 5.15
N ASN A 39 5.07 6.42 4.93
CA ASN A 39 5.50 6.04 3.59
C ASN A 39 4.46 5.13 2.90
N PHE A 40 4.00 4.09 3.59
CA PHE A 40 3.00 3.17 3.03
C PHE A 40 1.68 3.88 2.75
N ARG A 41 1.20 4.73 3.68
CA ARG A 41 0.00 5.53 3.53
C ARG A 41 0.07 6.45 2.31
N CYS A 42 1.18 7.19 2.15
CA CYS A 42 1.40 8.06 1.01
C CYS A 42 1.38 7.31 -0.33
N LEU A 43 1.96 6.11 -0.37
CA LEU A 43 1.95 5.26 -1.56
C LEU A 43 0.55 4.68 -1.84
N CYS A 44 -0.31 4.50 -0.83
CA CYS A 44 -1.71 4.14 -1.04
C CYS A 44 -2.54 5.29 -1.65
N THR A 45 -2.27 6.55 -1.26
CA THR A 45 -3.03 7.72 -1.76
C THR A 45 -2.49 8.29 -3.05
N GLY A 46 -1.18 8.13 -3.31
CA GLY A 46 -0.50 8.77 -4.44
C GLY A 46 -0.27 10.28 -4.26
N GLU A 47 -0.52 10.84 -3.08
CA GLU A 47 -0.52 12.29 -2.83
C GLU A 47 0.84 12.96 -3.03
N LYS A 48 1.93 12.18 -3.01
CA LYS A 48 3.30 12.67 -3.21
C LYS A 48 3.69 12.83 -4.68
N GLY A 49 2.78 12.52 -5.62
CA GLY A 49 2.98 12.78 -7.05
C GLY A 49 4.06 11.90 -7.69
N VAL A 50 4.89 12.51 -8.54
CA VAL A 50 5.91 11.81 -9.34
C VAL A 50 7.23 11.74 -8.57
N GLY A 51 7.78 10.53 -8.44
CA GLY A 51 9.07 10.27 -7.81
C GLY A 51 10.25 10.57 -8.73
N ARG A 52 11.46 10.46 -8.19
CA ARG A 52 12.72 10.71 -8.93
C ARG A 52 12.93 9.78 -10.14
N SER A 53 12.27 8.62 -10.15
CA SER A 53 12.27 7.68 -11.27
C SER A 53 11.34 8.11 -12.43
N GLY A 54 10.65 9.24 -12.31
CA GLY A 54 9.64 9.69 -13.29
C GLY A 54 8.32 8.90 -13.21
N LYS A 55 8.18 7.98 -12.24
CA LYS A 55 6.96 7.19 -12.00
C LYS A 55 6.15 7.79 -10.86
N LEU A 56 4.82 7.59 -10.88
CA LEU A 56 3.95 7.99 -9.78
C LEU A 56 4.30 7.18 -8.52
N LEU A 57 4.38 7.87 -7.38
CA LEU A 57 4.54 7.26 -6.06
C LEU A 57 3.18 6.75 -5.58
N HIS A 58 2.65 5.73 -6.26
CA HIS A 58 1.30 5.23 -6.02
C HIS A 58 1.21 3.72 -6.29
N TYR A 59 0.63 2.97 -5.35
CA TYR A 59 0.40 1.53 -5.50
C TYR A 59 -0.71 1.16 -6.49
N LYS A 60 -1.59 2.10 -6.85
CA LYS A 60 -2.69 1.83 -7.79
C LYS A 60 -2.14 1.32 -9.13
N GLY A 61 -2.62 0.15 -9.53
CA GLY A 61 -2.17 -0.52 -10.76
C GLY A 61 -0.97 -1.45 -10.58
N CYS A 62 -0.35 -1.50 -9.40
CA CYS A 62 0.68 -2.50 -9.10
C CYS A 62 0.08 -3.91 -9.03
N SER A 63 0.88 -4.88 -9.47
CA SER A 63 0.55 -6.30 -9.37
C SER A 63 1.11 -6.90 -8.07
N PHE A 64 0.53 -8.02 -7.63
CA PHE A 64 1.23 -8.96 -6.75
C PHE A 64 2.11 -9.85 -7.63
N HIS A 65 3.33 -9.41 -7.91
CA HIS A 65 4.23 -10.10 -8.85
C HIS A 65 4.76 -11.44 -8.32
N ARG A 66 4.62 -11.72 -7.02
CA ARG A 66 5.04 -13.00 -6.42
C ARG A 66 4.04 -13.48 -5.37
N VAL A 67 3.48 -14.67 -5.60
CA VAL A 67 2.54 -15.32 -4.67
C VAL A 67 3.01 -16.74 -4.40
N ILE A 68 3.26 -17.06 -3.13
CA ILE A 68 3.72 -18.37 -2.69
C ILE A 68 2.67 -18.96 -1.74
N PRO A 69 1.94 -20.01 -2.15
CA PRO A 69 0.96 -20.68 -1.30
C PRO A 69 1.56 -21.14 0.02
N GLY A 70 0.84 -20.94 1.13
CA GLY A 70 1.30 -21.29 2.48
C GLY A 70 2.36 -20.34 3.04
N PHE A 71 2.71 -19.25 2.34
CA PHE A 71 3.69 -18.28 2.81
C PHE A 71 3.19 -16.84 2.70
N MET A 72 3.26 -16.23 1.51
CA MET A 72 2.94 -14.80 1.36
C MET A 72 2.63 -14.40 -0.09
N ALA A 73 2.04 -13.22 -0.23
CA ALA A 73 1.93 -12.47 -1.46
C ALA A 73 2.75 -11.18 -1.36
N GLN A 74 3.55 -10.90 -2.39
CA GLN A 74 4.44 -9.75 -2.48
C GLN A 74 4.08 -8.93 -3.73
N GLY A 75 4.03 -7.62 -3.54
CA GLY A 75 3.75 -6.63 -4.57
C GLY A 75 4.42 -5.31 -4.23
N GLY A 76 3.86 -4.21 -4.76
CA GLY A 76 4.31 -2.85 -4.42
C GLY A 76 5.49 -2.33 -5.24
N ASP A 77 5.93 -3.06 -6.27
CA ASP A 77 6.85 -2.50 -7.27
C ASP A 77 6.06 -1.71 -8.32
N PHE A 78 5.94 -0.39 -8.10
CA PHE A 78 5.32 0.56 -9.03
C PHE A 78 6.25 1.05 -10.14
N THR A 79 7.47 0.48 -10.24
CA THR A 79 8.48 0.93 -11.20
C THR A 79 8.81 -0.10 -12.27
N ARG A 80 8.95 -1.39 -11.89
CA ARG A 80 9.47 -2.46 -12.76
C ARG A 80 8.75 -3.80 -12.62
N GLY A 81 7.77 -3.93 -11.72
CA GLY A 81 7.04 -5.18 -11.45
C GLY A 81 5.57 -5.16 -11.84
#